data_AF-A0A926N952-F1
#
_entry.id   AF-A0A926N952-F1
#
_cell.length_a   1.000
_cell.length_b   1.000
_cell.length_c   1.000
_cell.angle_alpha   90.00
_cell.angle_beta   90.00
_cell.angle_gamma   90.00
#
_symmetry.space_group_name_H-M   'P 1'
#
loop_
_entity.id
_entity.type
_entity.pdbx_description
1 polymer ?
#
loop_
_entity_poly.entity_id
_entity_poly.type
_entity_poly.pdbx_seq_one_letter_code
_entity_poly.pdbx_strand_id
1 'polypeptide(L)'
;MTEVLGNIIMFGMIVLLFYFMNLSEKNRLTSTSSSSMVWAILPYSIVILGYLLIIILGNFFTFILPQVNNDHAFPISIPAENWPAIGLSLIIPSLAALILLIPIVRKGLAKLIPIDANNRVHALALAISMLVFIQLFVTTAIGLDFMAETTEQSSLGTLLASLWSQDIMLAFLSLIGVGFLTRRNLKETLSRLGFVKPRLSQLLIGILIGFLLIILALTLESISSLFQLGQDPAVDELTEDMLGPLFTSFIGILTLGLAAALGEETLFRGALQPRFGLIFTTILFTFTHANYGFSIATLVVFVVGLCLGFVRMRLNTNTAMVIHATYNIGLGLLTYLSFG
;
A
#
# COMPACT_ATOMS: atom_id res chain seq x y z
N MET A 1 2.77 11.96 18.47
CA MET A 1 3.73 10.91 18.91
C MET A 1 3.13 9.51 18.85
N THR A 2 1.84 9.33 19.20
CA THR A 2 1.13 8.05 19.14
C THR A 2 1.13 7.43 17.73
N GLU A 3 0.83 8.21 16.70
CA GLU A 3 0.79 7.71 15.30
C GLU A 3 2.16 7.28 14.78
N VAL A 4 3.20 8.08 15.04
CA VAL A 4 4.59 7.74 14.67
C VAL A 4 5.00 6.41 15.31
N LEU A 5 4.69 6.23 16.59
CA LEU A 5 4.99 4.98 17.29
C LEU A 5 4.17 3.80 16.71
N GLY A 6 2.89 4.04 16.38
CA GLY A 6 2.04 3.07 15.70
C GLY A 6 2.64 2.59 14.38
N ASN A 7 3.06 3.53 13.52
CA ASN A 7 3.71 3.24 12.24
C ASN A 7 5.01 2.46 12.43
N ILE A 8 5.86 2.86 13.38
CA ILE A 8 7.11 2.17 13.68
C ILE A 8 6.85 0.73 14.14
N ILE A 9 5.87 0.51 15.02
CA ILE A 9 5.54 -0.83 15.52
C ILE A 9 4.99 -1.69 14.37
N MET A 10 3.98 -1.20 13.66
CA MET A 10 3.31 -1.93 12.59
C MET A 10 4.28 -2.33 11.47
N PHE A 11 4.98 -1.35 10.88
CA PHE A 11 5.93 -1.64 9.81
C PHE A 11 7.20 -2.29 10.32
N GLY A 12 7.65 -1.99 11.54
CA GLY A 12 8.83 -2.58 12.15
C GLY A 12 8.70 -4.10 12.32
N MET A 13 7.51 -4.59 12.70
CA MET A 13 7.23 -6.02 12.73
C MET A 13 7.36 -6.65 11.33
N ILE A 14 6.80 -6.02 10.30
CA ILE A 14 6.90 -6.51 8.91
C ILE A 14 8.36 -6.49 8.43
N VAL A 15 9.11 -5.43 8.73
CA VAL A 15 10.54 -5.30 8.42
C VAL A 15 11.34 -6.46 9.03
N LEU A 16 11.07 -6.81 10.30
CA LEU A 16 11.73 -7.94 10.97
C LEU A 16 11.41 -9.27 10.29
N LEU A 17 10.16 -9.50 9.88
CA LEU A 17 9.79 -10.70 9.13
C LEU A 17 10.60 -10.83 7.83
N PHE A 18 10.72 -9.74 7.07
CA PHE A 18 11.52 -9.71 5.85
C PHE A 18 13.02 -9.86 6.10
N TYR A 19 13.54 -9.31 7.19
CA TYR A 19 14.94 -9.45 7.57
C TYR A 19 15.29 -10.92 7.81
N PHE A 20 14.54 -11.61 8.68
CA PHE A 20 14.76 -13.03 8.96
C PHE A 20 14.51 -13.91 7.73
N MET A 21 13.52 -13.57 6.91
CA MET A 21 13.26 -14.31 5.67
C MET A 21 14.40 -14.16 4.66
N ASN A 22 15.02 -12.99 4.57
CA ASN A 22 16.20 -12.79 3.73
C ASN A 22 17.43 -13.56 4.24
N LEU A 23 17.63 -13.67 5.56
CA LEU A 23 18.67 -14.54 6.14
C LEU A 23 18.42 -16.01 5.81
N SER A 24 17.17 -16.45 5.92
CA SER A 24 16.76 -17.80 5.53
C SER A 24 17.07 -18.10 4.06
N GLU A 25 16.74 -17.16 3.17
CA GLU A 25 16.98 -17.29 1.75
C GLU A 25 18.48 -17.23 1.40
N LYS A 26 19.27 -16.43 2.13
CA LYS A 26 20.75 -16.42 1.99
C LYS A 26 21.32 -17.80 2.28
N ASN A 27 20.97 -18.37 3.43
CA ASN A 27 21.50 -19.65 3.88
C ASN A 27 21.09 -20.80 2.95
N ARG A 28 19.89 -20.72 2.36
CA ARG A 28 19.43 -21.69 1.35
C ARG A 28 20.31 -21.70 0.09
N LEU A 29 20.88 -20.56 -0.30
CA LEU A 29 21.74 -20.44 -1.48
C LEU A 29 23.19 -20.84 -1.20
N THR A 30 23.65 -20.74 0.05
CA THR A 30 25.07 -20.94 0.42
C THR A 30 25.35 -22.25 1.15
N SER A 31 24.36 -22.95 1.73
CA SER A 31 24.57 -24.21 2.46
C SER A 31 23.61 -25.32 2.05
N THR A 32 24.06 -26.57 2.19
CA THR A 32 23.34 -27.80 1.82
C THR A 32 22.47 -28.39 2.94
N SER A 33 22.20 -27.70 4.06
CA SER A 33 21.57 -28.33 5.24
C SER A 33 20.69 -27.41 6.11
N SER A 34 19.90 -28.07 6.97
CA SER A 34 18.78 -27.67 7.86
C SER A 34 18.79 -26.27 8.50
N SER A 35 19.96 -25.64 8.67
CA SER A 35 20.11 -24.29 9.22
C SER A 35 19.33 -23.22 8.45
N SER A 36 19.12 -23.38 7.14
CA SER A 36 18.30 -22.44 6.37
C SER A 36 16.83 -22.41 6.82
N MET A 37 16.31 -23.55 7.31
CA MET A 37 14.90 -23.69 7.67
C MET A 37 14.59 -23.02 9.01
N VAL A 38 15.55 -22.99 9.95
CA VAL A 38 15.42 -22.35 11.27
C VAL A 38 14.99 -20.88 11.14
N TRP A 39 15.63 -20.13 10.24
CA TRP A 39 15.30 -18.72 9.98
C TRP A 39 13.98 -18.51 9.24
N ALA A 40 13.43 -19.55 8.58
CA ALA A 40 12.15 -19.47 7.87
C ALA A 40 10.97 -19.86 8.75
N ILE A 41 11.17 -20.76 9.73
CA ILE A 41 10.08 -21.25 10.59
C ILE A 41 9.43 -20.08 11.34
N LEU A 42 10.21 -19.23 12.00
CA LEU A 42 9.65 -18.15 12.80
C LEU A 42 8.80 -17.17 11.97
N PRO A 43 9.29 -16.59 10.85
CA PRO A 43 8.46 -15.70 10.03
C PRO A 43 7.23 -16.37 9.44
N TYR A 44 7.34 -17.62 8.96
CA TYR A 44 6.17 -18.33 8.43
C TYR A 44 5.15 -18.62 9.53
N SER A 45 5.58 -19.07 10.70
CA SER A 45 4.69 -19.32 11.83
C SER A 45 3.97 -18.05 12.25
N ILE A 46 4.66 -16.91 12.35
CA ILE A 46 4.03 -15.62 12.68
C ILE A 46 2.96 -15.26 11.64
N VAL A 47 3.28 -15.36 10.34
CA VAL A 47 2.31 -15.02 9.28
C VAL A 47 1.13 -15.98 9.24
N ILE A 48 1.37 -17.29 9.39
CA ILE A 48 0.31 -18.29 9.41
C ILE A 48 -0.61 -18.07 10.62
N LEU A 49 -0.05 -17.94 11.83
CA LEU A 49 -0.82 -17.68 13.04
C LEU A 49 -1.57 -16.35 12.98
N GLY A 50 -0.95 -15.31 12.40
CA GLY A 50 -1.58 -14.02 12.17
C GLY A 50 -2.81 -14.13 11.28
N TYR A 51 -2.71 -14.82 10.13
CA TYR A 51 -3.87 -15.02 9.25
C TYR A 51 -4.92 -15.95 9.85
N LEU A 52 -4.54 -16.97 10.63
CA LEU A 52 -5.49 -17.80 11.36
C LEU A 52 -6.25 -16.97 12.41
N LEU A 53 -5.57 -16.06 13.11
CA LEU A 53 -6.21 -15.14 14.05
C LEU A 53 -7.18 -14.20 13.32
N ILE A 54 -6.79 -13.64 12.17
CA ILE A 54 -7.68 -12.80 11.35
C ILE A 54 -8.92 -13.58 10.89
N ILE A 55 -8.77 -14.86 10.51
CA ILE A 55 -9.90 -15.73 10.16
C ILE A 55 -10.82 -15.94 11.38
N ILE A 56 -10.26 -16.19 12.56
CA ILE A 56 -11.05 -16.35 13.79
C ILE A 56 -11.84 -15.06 14.08
N LEU A 57 -11.18 -13.89 14.00
CA LEU A 57 -11.84 -12.60 14.15
C LEU A 57 -12.93 -12.38 13.09
N GLY A 58 -12.66 -12.73 11.84
CA GLY A 58 -13.65 -12.63 10.77
C GLY A 58 -14.88 -13.52 11.01
N ASN A 59 -14.70 -14.74 11.57
CA ASN A 59 -15.83 -15.59 11.97
C ASN A 59 -16.60 -14.97 13.14
N PHE A 60 -15.91 -14.36 14.10
CA PHE A 60 -16.55 -13.61 15.18
C PHE A 60 -17.42 -12.46 14.64
N PHE A 61 -16.90 -11.64 13.73
CA PHE A 61 -17.66 -10.57 13.07
C PHE A 61 -18.81 -11.10 12.21
N THR A 62 -18.66 -12.26 11.58
CA THR A 62 -19.69 -12.82 10.69
C THR A 62 -20.85 -13.44 11.45
N PHE A 63 -20.57 -14.20 12.51
CA PHE A 63 -21.57 -15.08 13.13
C PHE A 63 -21.95 -14.68 14.55
N ILE A 64 -21.03 -14.10 15.32
CA ILE A 64 -21.23 -13.85 16.75
C ILE A 64 -21.67 -12.40 16.97
N LEU A 65 -20.91 -11.44 16.42
CA LEU A 65 -21.16 -10.02 16.68
C LEU A 65 -22.56 -9.54 16.23
N PRO A 66 -23.12 -9.97 15.07
CA PRO A 66 -24.48 -9.58 14.68
C PRO A 66 -25.56 -10.07 15.65
N GLN A 67 -25.30 -11.14 16.42
CA GLN A 67 -26.24 -11.66 17.41
C GLN A 67 -26.19 -10.86 18.72
N VAL A 68 -24.98 -10.43 19.12
CA VAL A 68 -24.72 -9.71 20.38
C VAL A 68 -24.95 -8.21 20.24
N ASN A 69 -24.72 -7.64 19.05
CA ASN A 69 -24.84 -6.20 18.81
C ASN A 69 -26.31 -5.72 18.61
N ASN A 70 -27.28 -6.63 18.61
CA ASN A 70 -28.71 -6.26 18.62
C ASN A 70 -29.10 -5.49 19.90
N ASP A 71 -28.29 -5.56 20.95
CA ASP A 71 -28.55 -4.93 22.26
C ASP A 71 -27.75 -3.63 22.51
N HIS A 72 -27.16 -3.01 21.46
CA HIS A 72 -26.34 -1.78 21.56
C HIS A 72 -25.19 -1.83 22.60
N ALA A 73 -24.69 -3.02 22.93
CA ALA A 73 -23.68 -3.22 23.98
C ALA A 73 -22.25 -2.79 23.57
N PHE A 74 -21.99 -2.55 22.28
CA PHE A 74 -20.68 -2.12 21.80
C PHE A 74 -20.63 -0.62 21.52
N PRO A 75 -19.55 0.08 21.93
CA PRO A 75 -19.37 1.52 21.71
C PRO A 75 -19.07 1.90 20.25
N ILE A 76 -19.20 0.96 19.31
CA ILE A 76 -18.86 1.14 17.89
C ILE A 76 -20.16 1.09 17.08
N SER A 77 -20.57 2.25 16.57
CA SER A 77 -21.85 2.50 15.89
C SER A 77 -21.96 1.97 14.46
N ILE A 78 -21.19 0.94 14.08
CA ILE A 78 -21.25 0.38 12.71
C ILE A 78 -22.61 -0.29 12.52
N PRO A 79 -23.33 -0.04 11.40
CA PRO A 79 -24.61 -0.67 11.12
C PRO A 79 -24.52 -2.20 11.23
N ALA A 80 -25.51 -2.82 11.90
CA ALA A 80 -25.46 -4.24 12.23
C ALA A 80 -25.35 -5.15 10.98
N GLU A 81 -25.90 -4.69 9.86
CA GLU A 81 -25.85 -5.33 8.54
C GLU A 81 -24.45 -5.39 7.91
N ASN A 82 -23.50 -4.55 8.33
CA ASN A 82 -22.16 -4.47 7.76
C ASN A 82 -21.20 -5.49 8.40
N TRP A 83 -21.49 -5.99 9.60
CA TRP A 83 -20.61 -6.92 10.33
C TRP A 83 -20.30 -8.22 9.57
N PRO A 84 -21.27 -8.90 8.91
CA PRO A 84 -20.97 -10.04 8.06
C PRO A 84 -20.03 -9.71 6.89
N ALA A 85 -20.23 -8.55 6.25
CA ALA A 85 -19.36 -8.11 5.16
C ALA A 85 -17.93 -7.83 5.66
N ILE A 86 -17.77 -7.19 6.83
CA ILE A 86 -16.47 -6.99 7.48
C ILE A 86 -15.81 -8.34 7.79
N GLY A 87 -16.58 -9.29 8.33
CA GLY A 87 -16.07 -10.63 8.64
C GLY A 87 -15.57 -11.39 7.41
N LEU A 88 -16.33 -11.37 6.30
CA LEU A 88 -15.91 -11.97 5.02
C LEU A 88 -14.68 -11.26 4.42
N SER A 89 -14.60 -9.94 4.57
CA SER A 89 -13.46 -9.11 4.14
C SER A 89 -12.15 -9.49 4.84
N LEU A 90 -12.24 -10.03 6.05
CA LEU A 90 -11.09 -10.59 6.78
C LEU A 90 -10.81 -12.03 6.34
N ILE A 91 -11.83 -12.88 6.22
CA ILE A 91 -11.68 -14.32 5.97
C ILE A 91 -11.10 -14.60 4.58
N ILE A 92 -11.71 -14.04 3.53
CA ILE A 92 -11.41 -14.39 2.13
C ILE A 92 -9.94 -14.12 1.77
N PRO A 93 -9.41 -12.89 1.93
CA PRO A 93 -8.00 -12.62 1.64
C PRO A 93 -7.03 -13.33 2.60
N SER A 94 -7.43 -13.62 3.84
CA SER A 94 -6.60 -14.41 4.76
C SER A 94 -6.45 -15.87 4.31
N LEU A 95 -7.55 -16.48 3.84
CA LEU A 95 -7.50 -17.81 3.22
C LEU A 95 -6.64 -17.78 1.96
N ALA A 96 -6.80 -16.77 1.10
CA ALA A 96 -5.96 -16.59 -0.08
C ALA A 96 -4.47 -16.48 0.30
N ALA A 97 -4.13 -15.74 1.36
CA ALA A 97 -2.75 -15.62 1.85
C ALA A 97 -2.16 -16.97 2.26
N LEU A 98 -2.91 -17.79 3.00
CA LEU A 98 -2.49 -19.13 3.41
C LEU A 98 -2.34 -20.07 2.20
N ILE A 99 -3.24 -19.98 1.22
CA ILE A 99 -3.16 -20.75 -0.04
C ILE A 99 -1.92 -20.35 -0.84
N LEU A 100 -1.56 -19.06 -0.88
CA LEU A 100 -0.35 -18.55 -1.53
C LEU A 100 0.95 -19.05 -0.86
N LEU A 101 0.90 -19.50 0.39
CA LEU A 101 2.03 -20.17 1.06
C LEU A 101 2.24 -21.63 0.58
N ILE A 102 1.31 -22.20 -0.19
CA ILE A 102 1.45 -23.54 -0.75
C ILE A 102 2.34 -23.50 -2.02
N PRO A 103 3.42 -24.30 -2.11
CA PRO A 103 4.34 -24.27 -3.25
C PRO A 103 3.70 -24.54 -4.62
N ILE A 104 2.72 -25.43 -4.70
CA ILE A 104 2.05 -25.75 -5.98
C ILE A 104 1.28 -24.56 -6.55
N VAL A 105 0.64 -23.78 -5.67
CA VAL A 105 -0.09 -22.57 -6.05
C VAL A 105 0.86 -21.53 -6.60
N ARG A 106 1.99 -21.27 -5.92
CA ARG A 106 3.00 -20.33 -6.41
C ARG A 106 3.63 -20.74 -7.73
N LYS A 107 3.82 -22.04 -7.98
CA LYS A 107 4.31 -22.55 -9.28
C LYS A 107 3.32 -22.24 -10.40
N GLY A 108 2.02 -22.29 -10.13
CA GLY A 108 0.99 -21.85 -11.06
C GLY A 108 1.05 -20.34 -11.30
N LEU A 109 1.10 -19.56 -10.22
CA LEU A 109 1.12 -18.10 -10.27
C LEU A 109 2.39 -17.53 -10.94
N ALA A 110 3.53 -18.22 -10.82
CA ALA A 110 4.78 -17.89 -11.50
C ALA A 110 4.68 -17.91 -13.04
N LYS A 111 3.61 -18.49 -13.61
CA LYS A 111 3.32 -18.39 -15.05
C LYS A 111 2.70 -17.05 -15.44
N LEU A 112 2.11 -16.32 -14.49
CA LEU A 112 1.39 -15.07 -14.72
C LEU A 112 2.19 -13.84 -14.28
N ILE A 113 2.95 -13.96 -13.21
CA ILE A 113 3.78 -12.87 -12.65
C ILE A 113 5.23 -13.34 -12.45
N PRO A 114 6.24 -12.45 -12.50
CA PRO A 114 7.66 -12.80 -12.53
C PRO A 114 8.24 -13.21 -11.15
N ILE A 115 7.45 -13.91 -10.34
CA ILE A 115 7.86 -14.45 -9.06
C ILE A 115 8.70 -15.72 -9.26
N ASP A 116 9.73 -15.88 -8.44
CA ASP A 116 10.34 -17.19 -8.19
C ASP A 116 9.54 -17.92 -7.09
N ALA A 117 8.85 -19.00 -7.47
CA ALA A 117 7.99 -19.80 -6.59
C ALA A 117 8.74 -20.51 -5.45
N ASN A 118 10.06 -20.73 -5.60
CA ASN A 118 10.91 -21.36 -4.60
C ASN A 118 11.57 -20.32 -3.68
N ASN A 119 11.52 -19.03 -4.02
CA ASN A 119 12.10 -17.97 -3.22
C ASN A 119 11.21 -17.70 -2.00
N ARG A 120 11.77 -17.87 -0.81
CA ARG A 120 11.00 -17.72 0.44
C ARG A 120 10.56 -16.28 0.70
N VAL A 121 11.35 -15.29 0.25
CA VAL A 121 11.00 -13.87 0.36
C VAL A 121 9.81 -13.53 -0.54
N HIS A 122 9.74 -14.10 -1.75
CA HIS A 122 8.58 -13.89 -2.62
C HIS A 122 7.32 -14.56 -2.07
N ALA A 123 7.44 -15.76 -1.50
CA ALA A 123 6.32 -16.42 -0.85
C ALA A 123 5.76 -15.58 0.31
N LEU A 124 6.65 -15.05 1.16
CA LEU A 124 6.27 -14.13 2.24
C LEU A 124 5.62 -12.85 1.70
N ALA A 125 6.22 -12.22 0.69
CA ALA A 125 5.68 -11.00 0.10
C ALA A 125 4.29 -11.19 -0.51
N LEU A 126 4.04 -12.31 -1.19
CA LEU A 126 2.72 -12.64 -1.74
C LEU A 126 1.68 -12.80 -0.64
N ALA A 127 2.02 -13.54 0.42
CA ALA A 127 1.11 -13.72 1.54
C ALA A 127 0.82 -12.37 2.22
N ILE A 128 1.83 -11.56 2.53
CA ILE A 128 1.67 -10.25 3.17
C ILE A 128 0.91 -9.26 2.27
N SER A 129 1.02 -9.36 0.95
CA SER A 129 0.27 -8.48 0.03
C SER A 129 -1.25 -8.59 0.17
N MET A 130 -1.76 -9.71 0.73
CA MET A 130 -3.19 -9.85 1.02
C MET A 130 -3.69 -8.92 2.14
N LEU A 131 -2.79 -8.35 2.95
CA LEU A 131 -3.16 -7.28 3.89
C LEU A 131 -3.71 -6.04 3.16
N VAL A 132 -3.24 -5.76 1.94
CA VAL A 132 -3.77 -4.66 1.11
C VAL A 132 -5.21 -4.93 0.69
N PHE A 133 -5.51 -6.19 0.36
CA PHE A 133 -6.88 -6.59 0.03
C PHE A 133 -7.79 -6.57 1.26
N ILE A 134 -7.28 -6.99 2.42
CA ILE A 134 -7.99 -6.85 3.71
C ILE A 134 -8.33 -5.39 3.95
N GLN A 135 -7.36 -4.47 3.82
CA GLN A 135 -7.58 -3.04 4.00
C GLN A 135 -8.71 -2.53 3.10
N LEU A 136 -8.64 -2.78 1.80
CA LEU A 136 -9.66 -2.34 0.85
C LEU A 136 -11.05 -2.91 1.20
N PHE A 137 -11.14 -4.22 1.40
CA PHE A 137 -12.42 -4.89 1.62
C PHE A 137 -13.04 -4.48 2.96
N VAL A 138 -12.25 -4.35 4.02
CA VAL A 138 -12.73 -3.87 5.32
C VAL A 138 -13.20 -2.42 5.23
N THR A 139 -12.42 -1.51 4.62
CA THR A 139 -12.85 -0.12 4.42
C THR A 139 -14.17 -0.04 3.64
N THR A 140 -14.29 -0.81 2.56
CA THR A 140 -15.52 -0.83 1.76
C THR A 140 -16.69 -1.46 2.52
N ALA A 141 -16.44 -2.49 3.34
CA ALA A 141 -17.46 -3.15 4.14
C ALA A 141 -17.94 -2.32 5.33
N ILE A 142 -17.08 -1.48 5.91
CA ILE A 142 -17.49 -0.48 6.91
C ILE A 142 -18.43 0.54 6.25
N GLY A 143 -18.10 0.95 5.02
CA GLY A 143 -18.86 1.93 4.24
C GLY A 143 -18.23 3.31 4.34
N LEU A 144 -18.05 3.97 3.18
CA LEU A 144 -17.39 5.28 3.12
C LEU A 144 -18.24 6.38 3.75
N ASP A 145 -19.57 6.34 3.60
CA ASP A 145 -20.50 7.29 4.24
C ASP A 145 -20.30 7.31 5.76
N PHE A 146 -20.30 6.14 6.39
CA PHE A 146 -20.09 6.01 7.83
C PHE A 146 -18.70 6.50 8.26
N MET A 147 -17.68 6.26 7.44
CA MET A 147 -16.34 6.74 7.72
C MET A 147 -16.25 8.26 7.60
N ALA A 148 -16.88 8.88 6.60
CA ALA A 148 -16.93 10.33 6.46
C ALA A 148 -17.59 10.96 7.70
N GLU A 149 -18.72 10.42 8.16
CA GLU A 149 -19.43 10.94 9.35
C GLU A 149 -18.65 10.78 10.68
N THR A 150 -17.74 9.80 10.77
CA THR A 150 -17.06 9.44 12.02
C THR A 150 -15.57 9.77 12.06
N THR A 151 -14.98 10.15 10.92
CA THR A 151 -13.58 10.52 10.83
C THR A 151 -13.38 11.93 11.37
N GLU A 152 -12.62 12.06 12.45
CA GLU A 152 -12.24 13.38 12.96
C GLU A 152 -11.02 13.92 12.21
N GLN A 153 -11.12 15.17 11.77
CA GLN A 153 -10.02 15.86 11.09
C GLN A 153 -8.80 15.95 12.01
N SER A 154 -7.68 15.37 11.55
CA SER A 154 -6.43 15.37 12.29
C SER A 154 -5.69 16.70 12.17
N SER A 155 -4.96 17.09 13.21
CA SER A 155 -4.13 18.31 13.14
C SER A 155 -3.03 18.18 12.07
N LEU A 156 -2.66 19.30 11.42
CA LEU A 156 -1.57 19.33 10.43
C LEU A 156 -0.28 18.69 10.97
N GLY A 157 0.12 19.03 12.19
CA GLY A 157 1.35 18.48 12.79
C GLY A 157 1.31 16.95 12.95
N THR A 158 0.13 16.41 13.28
CA THR A 158 -0.09 14.96 13.37
C THR A 158 0.02 14.32 11.99
N LEU A 159 -0.70 14.84 10.99
CA LEU A 159 -0.68 14.34 9.62
C LEU A 159 0.73 14.33 9.01
N LEU A 160 1.47 15.43 9.17
CA LEU A 160 2.86 15.52 8.71
C LEU A 160 3.73 14.41 9.32
N ALA A 161 3.64 14.22 10.64
CA ALA A 161 4.41 13.20 11.34
C ALA A 161 3.99 11.77 10.93
N SER A 162 2.70 11.56 10.73
CA SER A 162 2.11 10.29 10.30
C SER A 162 2.62 9.88 8.92
N LEU A 163 2.46 10.76 7.92
CA LEU A 163 2.88 10.51 6.53
C LEU A 163 4.37 10.23 6.44
N TRP A 164 5.21 11.10 7.01
CA TRP A 164 6.65 10.89 6.98
C TRP A 164 7.07 9.60 7.68
N SER A 165 6.50 9.29 8.85
CA SER A 165 6.85 8.05 9.56
C SER A 165 6.41 6.80 8.79
N GLN A 166 5.22 6.80 8.20
CA GLN A 166 4.73 5.73 7.35
C GLN A 166 5.64 5.53 6.13
N ASP A 167 5.90 6.57 5.35
CA ASP A 167 6.65 6.46 4.11
C ASP A 167 8.13 6.15 4.31
N ILE A 168 8.75 6.68 5.37
CA ILE A 168 10.10 6.28 5.76
C ILE A 168 10.13 4.79 6.12
N MET A 169 9.11 4.29 6.83
CA MET A 169 9.02 2.88 7.17
C MET A 169 8.74 2.00 5.95
N LEU A 170 7.96 2.46 4.96
CA LEU A 170 7.77 1.77 3.68
C LEU A 170 9.08 1.72 2.88
N ALA A 171 9.84 2.82 2.82
CA ALA A 171 11.16 2.85 2.19
C ALA A 171 12.12 1.89 2.90
N PHE A 172 12.11 1.86 4.24
CA PHE A 172 12.93 0.94 5.03
C PHE A 172 12.55 -0.53 4.83
N LEU A 173 11.25 -0.83 4.82
CA LEU A 173 10.70 -2.13 4.46
C LEU A 173 11.17 -2.57 3.07
N SER A 174 11.23 -1.65 2.12
CA SER A 174 11.69 -1.93 0.76
C SER A 174 13.17 -2.28 0.71
N LEU A 175 14.02 -1.52 1.43
CA LEU A 175 15.46 -1.79 1.55
C LEU A 175 15.71 -3.19 2.14
N ILE A 176 15.07 -3.49 3.27
CA ILE A 176 15.23 -4.79 3.96
C ILE A 176 14.58 -5.91 3.14
N GLY A 177 13.42 -5.67 2.53
CA GLY A 177 12.69 -6.61 1.69
C GLY A 177 13.53 -7.10 0.50
N VAL A 178 14.27 -6.21 -0.16
CA VAL A 178 15.20 -6.60 -1.22
C VAL A 178 16.53 -7.17 -0.71
N GLY A 179 16.75 -7.23 0.61
CA GLY A 179 17.87 -7.92 1.24
C GLY A 179 19.05 -7.04 1.64
N PHE A 180 18.83 -5.75 1.91
CA PHE A 180 19.83 -4.91 2.57
C PHE A 180 20.27 -5.52 3.91
N LEU A 181 21.57 -5.42 4.24
CA LEU A 181 22.22 -5.97 5.45
C LEU A 181 22.22 -7.51 5.57
N THR A 182 21.60 -8.23 4.64
CA THR A 182 21.52 -9.70 4.68
C THR A 182 22.24 -10.30 3.48
N ARG A 183 21.71 -10.05 2.28
CA ARG A 183 22.19 -10.60 1.01
C ARG A 183 22.88 -9.56 0.12
N ARG A 184 22.64 -8.27 0.37
CA ARG A 184 23.11 -7.14 -0.45
C ARG A 184 23.71 -6.04 0.43
N ASN A 185 24.76 -5.41 -0.07
CA ASN A 185 25.24 -4.13 0.48
C ASN A 185 24.37 -2.96 0.01
N LEU A 186 24.64 -1.74 0.50
CA LEU A 186 23.84 -0.55 0.16
C LEU A 186 23.82 -0.26 -1.35
N LYS A 187 24.99 -0.34 -2.02
CA LYS A 187 25.11 -0.06 -3.46
C LYS A 187 24.28 -1.04 -4.30
N GLU A 188 24.36 -2.33 -3.98
CA GLU A 188 23.57 -3.38 -4.62
C GLU A 188 22.07 -3.22 -4.34
N THR A 189 21.71 -2.81 -3.13
CA THR A 189 20.32 -2.58 -2.72
C THR A 189 19.72 -1.43 -3.52
N LEU A 190 20.40 -0.28 -3.58
CA LEU A 190 19.97 0.89 -4.34
C LEU A 190 19.88 0.57 -5.84
N SER A 191 20.86 -0.14 -6.39
CA SER A 191 20.83 -0.62 -7.78
C SER A 191 19.63 -1.54 -8.03
N ARG A 192 19.34 -2.49 -7.11
CA ARG A 192 18.19 -3.41 -7.21
C ARG A 192 16.86 -2.66 -7.12
N LEU A 193 16.77 -1.64 -6.28
CA LEU A 193 15.59 -0.78 -6.17
C LEU A 193 15.45 0.17 -7.37
N GLY A 194 16.44 0.25 -8.27
CA GLY A 194 16.41 1.13 -9.43
C GLY A 194 16.71 2.58 -9.07
N PHE A 195 17.45 2.84 -7.98
CA PHE A 195 17.97 4.15 -7.68
C PHE A 195 19.17 4.46 -8.55
N VAL A 196 19.13 5.61 -9.22
CA VAL A 196 20.21 6.11 -10.07
C VAL A 196 20.50 7.57 -9.73
N LYS A 197 21.68 8.07 -10.10
CA LYS A 197 21.93 9.51 -10.10
C LYS A 197 21.02 10.15 -11.15
N PRO A 198 20.05 10.99 -10.76
CA PRO A 198 19.07 11.52 -11.71
C PRO A 198 19.77 12.41 -12.74
N ARG A 199 19.50 12.16 -14.02
CA ARG A 199 19.90 13.06 -15.10
C ARG A 199 18.85 14.17 -15.24
N LEU A 200 19.28 15.37 -15.63
CA LEU A 200 18.35 16.49 -15.82
C LEU A 200 17.22 16.14 -16.81
N SER A 201 17.53 15.40 -17.88
CA SER A 201 16.51 14.92 -18.82
C SER A 201 15.46 14.03 -18.16
N GLN A 202 15.85 13.16 -17.23
CA GLN A 202 14.91 12.30 -16.50
C GLN A 202 14.04 13.10 -15.54
N LEU A 203 14.62 14.13 -14.89
CA LEU A 203 13.85 15.06 -14.05
C LEU A 203 12.80 15.81 -14.88
N LEU A 204 13.19 16.38 -16.02
CA LEU A 204 12.28 17.12 -16.90
C LEU A 204 11.18 16.22 -17.48
N ILE A 205 11.52 15.00 -17.91
CA ILE A 205 10.53 14.00 -18.35
C ILE A 205 9.56 13.68 -17.21
N GLY A 206 10.07 13.48 -16.00
CA GLY A 206 9.24 13.18 -14.84
C GLY A 206 8.26 14.31 -14.52
N ILE A 207 8.74 15.55 -14.51
CA ILE A 207 7.90 16.74 -14.30
C ILE A 207 6.84 16.85 -15.39
N LEU A 208 7.22 16.71 -16.68
CA LEU A 208 6.30 16.80 -17.80
C LEU A 208 5.20 15.73 -17.71
N ILE A 209 5.56 14.47 -17.46
CA ILE A 209 4.58 13.38 -17.31
C ILE A 209 3.69 13.64 -16.09
N GLY A 210 4.24 14.11 -14.97
CA GLY A 210 3.46 14.50 -13.80
C GLY A 210 2.37 15.52 -14.13
N PHE A 211 2.71 16.59 -14.85
CA PHE A 211 1.73 17.58 -15.32
C PHE A 211 0.69 16.99 -16.28
N LEU A 212 1.10 16.12 -17.20
CA LEU A 212 0.15 15.44 -18.09
C LEU A 212 -0.84 14.55 -17.32
N LEU A 213 -0.39 13.90 -16.24
CA LEU A 213 -1.27 13.11 -15.37
C LEU A 213 -2.23 13.99 -14.57
N ILE A 214 -1.82 15.18 -14.14
CA ILE A 214 -2.72 16.16 -13.51
C ILE A 214 -3.84 16.54 -14.48
N ILE A 215 -3.49 16.93 -15.71
CA ILE A 215 -4.49 17.27 -16.75
C ILE A 215 -5.44 16.10 -17.00
N LEU A 216 -4.90 14.87 -17.08
CA LEU A 216 -5.70 13.67 -17.25
C LEU A 216 -6.68 13.45 -16.10
N ALA A 217 -6.22 13.57 -14.85
CA ALA A 217 -7.05 13.41 -13.66
C ALA A 217 -8.22 14.40 -13.65
N LEU A 218 -7.92 15.70 -13.81
CA LEU A 218 -8.92 16.77 -13.86
C LEU A 218 -9.92 16.59 -15.03
N THR A 219 -9.44 16.09 -16.18
CA THR A 219 -10.30 15.81 -17.33
C THR A 219 -11.26 14.66 -17.04
N LEU A 220 -10.76 13.57 -16.44
CA LEU A 220 -11.59 12.41 -16.09
C LEU A 220 -12.62 12.77 -15.01
N GLU A 221 -12.24 13.58 -14.04
CA GLU A 221 -13.12 14.11 -13.01
C GLU A 221 -14.21 15.01 -13.60
N SER A 222 -13.84 15.92 -14.53
CA SER A 222 -14.79 16.79 -15.23
C SER A 222 -15.76 16.01 -16.12
N ILE A 223 -15.32 14.92 -16.74
CA ILE A 223 -16.20 14.03 -17.51
C ILE A 223 -17.13 13.28 -16.55
N SER A 224 -16.60 12.76 -15.44
CA SER A 224 -17.38 12.06 -14.42
C SER A 224 -18.48 12.96 -13.86
N SER A 225 -18.19 14.23 -13.57
CA SER A 225 -19.18 15.18 -13.05
C SER A 225 -20.29 15.49 -14.06
N LEU A 226 -19.95 15.61 -15.34
CA LEU A 226 -20.93 15.84 -16.41
C LEU A 226 -21.93 14.69 -16.55
N PHE A 227 -21.46 13.44 -16.36
CA PHE A 227 -22.28 12.25 -16.52
C PHE A 227 -22.76 11.64 -15.19
N GLN A 228 -22.45 12.27 -14.05
CA GLN A 228 -22.73 11.76 -12.70
C GLN A 228 -22.23 10.31 -12.49
N LEU A 229 -21.10 9.97 -13.11
CA LEU A 229 -20.56 8.61 -13.10
C LEU A 229 -19.60 8.43 -11.93
N GLY A 230 -19.96 7.57 -10.98
CA GLY A 230 -19.05 7.12 -9.93
C GLY A 230 -18.52 8.25 -9.03
N GLN A 231 -19.30 9.32 -8.88
CA GLN A 231 -19.11 10.33 -7.86
C GLN A 231 -19.81 9.86 -6.58
N ASP A 232 -19.04 9.82 -5.51
CA ASP A 232 -19.51 9.44 -4.19
C ASP A 232 -19.15 10.60 -3.25
N PRO A 233 -20.13 11.40 -2.80
CA PRO A 233 -19.87 12.55 -1.92
C PRO A 233 -19.08 12.17 -0.67
N ALA A 234 -19.23 10.95 -0.17
CA ALA A 234 -18.46 10.47 0.98
C ALA A 234 -16.97 10.31 0.67
N VAL A 235 -16.59 10.05 -0.59
CA VAL A 235 -15.19 10.04 -1.01
C VAL A 235 -14.59 11.44 -0.91
N ASP A 236 -15.32 12.47 -1.35
CA ASP A 236 -14.85 13.86 -1.31
C ASP A 236 -14.74 14.36 0.13
N GLU A 237 -15.78 14.11 0.95
CA GLU A 237 -15.81 14.46 2.37
C GLU A 237 -14.70 13.76 3.16
N LEU A 238 -14.58 12.43 3.02
CA LEU A 238 -13.51 11.66 3.66
C LEU A 238 -12.12 12.14 3.22
N THR A 239 -11.96 12.52 1.96
CA THR A 239 -10.69 13.07 1.46
C THR A 239 -10.37 14.41 2.10
N GLU A 240 -11.36 15.29 2.26
CA GLU A 240 -11.18 16.58 2.95
C GLU A 240 -10.86 16.40 4.43
N ASP A 241 -11.52 15.47 5.12
CA ASP A 241 -11.24 15.20 6.54
C ASP A 241 -9.85 14.58 6.76
N MET A 242 -9.41 13.71 5.84
CA MET A 242 -8.10 13.06 5.92
C MET A 242 -6.94 13.96 5.48
N LEU A 243 -7.13 14.78 4.44
CA LEU A 243 -6.05 15.49 3.75
C LEU A 243 -6.19 17.02 3.74
N GLY A 244 -7.38 17.57 3.99
CA GLY A 244 -7.68 19.01 4.00
C GLY A 244 -6.63 19.87 4.69
N PRO A 245 -6.19 19.53 5.92
CA PRO A 245 -5.19 20.33 6.64
C PRO A 245 -3.85 20.42 5.90
N LEU A 246 -3.46 19.41 5.11
CA LEU A 246 -2.23 19.43 4.31
C LEU A 246 -2.30 20.46 3.19
N PHE A 247 -3.49 20.68 2.61
CA PHE A 247 -3.68 21.66 1.54
C PHE A 247 -3.62 23.10 2.03
N THR A 248 -3.74 23.36 3.34
CA THR A 248 -3.69 24.71 3.92
C THR A 248 -2.29 25.34 3.98
N SER A 249 -1.23 24.57 3.70
CA SER A 249 0.15 25.05 3.84
C SER A 249 1.09 24.47 2.79
N PHE A 250 2.10 25.26 2.40
CA PHE A 250 3.12 24.81 1.47
C PHE A 250 3.90 23.57 1.96
N ILE A 251 4.17 23.50 3.27
CA ILE A 251 4.86 22.35 3.88
C ILE A 251 3.99 21.08 3.83
N GLY A 252 2.68 21.22 4.03
CA GLY A 252 1.72 20.13 3.89
C GLY A 252 1.70 19.56 2.47
N ILE A 253 1.59 20.43 1.47
CA ILE A 253 1.59 20.05 0.04
C ILE A 253 2.91 19.36 -0.36
N LEU A 254 4.05 19.91 0.07
CA LEU A 254 5.35 19.28 -0.18
C LEU A 254 5.45 17.91 0.50
N THR A 255 4.92 17.76 1.72
CA THR A 255 4.92 16.49 2.44
C THR A 255 4.08 15.45 1.71
N LEU A 256 2.87 15.81 1.27
CA LEU A 256 1.97 14.94 0.51
C LEU A 256 2.64 14.33 -0.73
N GLY A 257 3.44 15.11 -1.45
CA GLY A 257 4.14 14.58 -2.62
C GLY A 257 5.47 13.90 -2.33
N LEU A 258 6.31 14.48 -1.46
CA LEU A 258 7.66 13.97 -1.24
C LEU A 258 7.69 12.72 -0.35
N ALA A 259 6.85 12.65 0.68
CA ALA A 259 6.77 11.48 1.55
C ALA A 259 6.26 10.27 0.76
N ALA A 260 5.09 10.41 0.11
CA ALA A 260 4.49 9.34 -0.70
C ALA A 260 5.43 8.89 -1.84
N ALA A 261 6.04 9.84 -2.57
CA ALA A 261 7.00 9.49 -3.61
C ALA A 261 8.20 8.70 -3.04
N LEU A 262 8.71 9.05 -1.85
CA LEU A 262 9.80 8.31 -1.22
C LEU A 262 9.38 6.90 -0.81
N GLY A 263 8.31 6.75 -0.04
CA GLY A 263 7.90 5.47 0.52
C GLY A 263 7.32 4.53 -0.52
N GLU A 264 6.28 4.99 -1.20
CA GLU A 264 5.48 4.18 -2.12
C GLU A 264 6.26 3.77 -3.36
N GLU A 265 6.98 4.68 -4.02
CA GLU A 265 7.74 4.30 -5.22
C GLU A 265 8.91 3.36 -4.89
N THR A 266 9.53 3.52 -3.73
CA THR A 266 10.56 2.58 -3.28
C THR A 266 9.98 1.17 -3.10
N LEU A 267 8.79 1.07 -2.52
CA LEU A 267 8.10 -0.21 -2.29
C LEU A 267 7.54 -0.79 -3.58
N PHE A 268 6.61 -0.10 -4.21
CA PHE A 268 5.88 -0.61 -5.35
C PHE A 268 6.80 -0.73 -6.56
N ARG A 269 7.51 0.33 -6.96
CA ARG A 269 8.26 0.36 -8.22
C ARG A 269 9.65 -0.23 -8.06
N GLY A 270 10.29 0.01 -6.91
CA GLY A 270 11.60 -0.52 -6.58
C GLY A 270 11.58 -2.00 -6.17
N ALA A 271 10.84 -2.33 -5.11
CA ALA A 271 10.89 -3.66 -4.50
C ALA A 271 9.95 -4.67 -5.18
N LEU A 272 8.65 -4.33 -5.28
CA LEU A 272 7.59 -5.26 -5.69
C LEU A 272 7.52 -5.46 -7.21
N GLN A 273 7.48 -4.39 -8.01
CA GLN A 273 7.24 -4.47 -9.46
C GLN A 273 8.19 -5.41 -10.21
N PRO A 274 9.51 -5.46 -9.91
CA PRO A 274 10.39 -6.40 -10.59
C PRO A 274 10.12 -7.88 -10.25
N ARG A 275 9.27 -8.17 -9.25
CA ARG A 275 8.86 -9.52 -8.83
C ARG A 275 7.39 -9.81 -9.11
N PHE A 276 6.53 -8.83 -8.97
CA PHE A 276 5.09 -8.95 -9.13
C PHE A 276 4.60 -8.54 -10.53
N GLY A 277 5.48 -7.91 -11.32
CA GLY A 277 5.13 -7.42 -12.65
C GLY A 277 4.33 -6.13 -12.58
N LEU A 278 4.04 -5.56 -13.75
CA LEU A 278 3.35 -4.28 -13.87
C LEU A 278 1.95 -4.33 -13.25
N ILE A 279 1.11 -5.24 -13.74
CA ILE A 279 -0.33 -5.25 -13.43
C ILE A 279 -0.58 -5.53 -11.95
N PHE A 280 0.00 -6.59 -11.38
CA PHE A 280 -0.28 -6.94 -10.00
C PHE A 280 0.25 -5.89 -9.01
N THR A 281 1.42 -5.29 -9.27
CA THR A 281 1.90 -4.17 -8.45
C THR A 281 1.02 -2.94 -8.57
N THR A 282 0.51 -2.61 -9.76
CA THR A 282 -0.43 -1.50 -9.93
C THR A 282 -1.74 -1.75 -9.20
N ILE A 283 -2.27 -2.98 -9.19
CA ILE A 283 -3.45 -3.35 -8.40
C ILE A 283 -3.18 -3.12 -6.91
N LEU A 284 -2.06 -3.62 -6.39
CA LEU A 284 -1.69 -3.42 -4.98
C LEU A 284 -1.57 -1.93 -4.63
N PHE A 285 -0.91 -1.13 -5.48
CA PHE A 285 -0.80 0.32 -5.29
C PHE A 285 -2.16 1.02 -5.31
N THR A 286 -3.07 0.58 -6.19
CA THR A 286 -4.42 1.13 -6.25
C THR A 286 -5.18 0.81 -4.97
N PHE A 287 -5.08 -0.41 -4.49
CA PHE A 287 -5.85 -0.90 -3.34
C PHE A 287 -5.34 -0.38 -1.99
N THR A 288 -4.13 0.19 -1.91
CA THR A 288 -3.72 0.93 -0.71
C THR A 288 -4.49 2.24 -0.53
N HIS A 289 -5.08 2.77 -1.61
CA HIS A 289 -5.92 3.97 -1.58
C HIS A 289 -7.39 3.60 -1.33
N ALA A 290 -7.62 2.77 -0.31
CA ALA A 290 -8.93 2.21 0.01
C ALA A 290 -9.99 3.27 0.33
N ASN A 291 -9.56 4.46 0.77
CA ASN A 291 -10.41 5.62 1.04
C ASN A 291 -11.15 6.15 -0.21
N TYR A 292 -10.71 5.77 -1.42
CA TYR A 292 -11.45 6.08 -2.65
C TYR A 292 -12.51 5.03 -3.02
N GLY A 293 -12.59 3.90 -2.30
CA GLY A 293 -13.52 2.82 -2.60
C GLY A 293 -13.45 2.31 -4.04
N PHE A 294 -14.60 2.05 -4.66
CA PHE A 294 -14.72 1.70 -6.08
C PHE A 294 -15.24 2.88 -6.91
N SER A 295 -14.52 4.00 -6.86
CA SER A 295 -14.88 5.26 -7.54
C SER A 295 -14.04 5.55 -8.79
N ILE A 296 -14.35 6.66 -9.48
CA ILE A 296 -13.50 7.20 -10.55
C ILE A 296 -12.11 7.59 -10.03
N ALA A 297 -11.98 8.07 -8.79
CA ALA A 297 -10.68 8.35 -8.19
C ALA A 297 -9.80 7.10 -8.13
N THR A 298 -10.38 5.94 -7.79
CA THR A 298 -9.67 4.65 -7.82
C THR A 298 -9.18 4.27 -9.23
N LEU A 299 -9.99 4.55 -10.26
CA LEU A 299 -9.57 4.36 -11.66
C LEU A 299 -8.42 5.30 -12.04
N VAL A 300 -8.46 6.57 -11.60
CA VAL A 300 -7.36 7.53 -11.81
C VAL A 300 -6.08 7.02 -11.15
N VAL A 301 -6.15 6.59 -9.89
CA VAL A 301 -5.00 6.00 -9.17
C VAL A 301 -4.45 4.77 -9.91
N PHE A 302 -5.32 3.91 -10.46
CA PHE A 302 -4.90 2.77 -11.26
C PHE A 302 -4.15 3.19 -12.53
N VAL A 303 -4.65 4.19 -13.27
CA VAL A 303 -3.99 4.71 -14.49
C VAL A 303 -2.66 5.38 -14.16
N VAL A 304 -2.60 6.20 -13.10
CA VAL A 304 -1.36 6.78 -12.57
C VAL A 304 -0.39 5.66 -12.20
N GLY A 305 -0.86 4.63 -11.50
CA GLY A 305 -0.07 3.47 -11.11
C GLY A 305 0.50 2.70 -12.31
N LEU A 306 -0.26 2.54 -13.40
CA LEU A 306 0.22 1.95 -14.65
C LEU A 306 1.30 2.82 -15.30
N CYS A 307 1.11 4.15 -15.32
CA CYS A 307 2.06 5.09 -15.88
C CYS A 307 3.40 5.04 -15.13
N LEU A 308 3.36 5.14 -13.80
CA LEU A 308 4.53 5.03 -12.93
C LEU A 308 5.26 3.71 -13.12
N GLY A 309 4.50 2.61 -13.20
CA GLY A 309 5.07 1.29 -13.46
C GLY A 309 5.73 1.20 -14.84
N PHE A 310 5.11 1.72 -15.89
CA PHE A 310 5.70 1.72 -17.23
C PHE A 310 6.98 2.56 -17.29
N VAL A 311 6.97 3.74 -16.67
CA VAL A 311 8.16 4.60 -16.54
C VAL A 311 9.28 3.85 -15.83
N ARG A 312 8.97 3.14 -14.73
CA ARG A 312 9.97 2.32 -14.04
C ARG A 312 10.59 1.24 -14.92
N MET A 313 9.82 0.62 -15.82
CA MET A 313 10.32 -0.39 -16.75
C MET A 313 11.25 0.19 -17.83
N ARG A 314 11.00 1.43 -18.26
CA ARG A 314 11.75 2.10 -19.32
C ARG A 314 12.94 2.92 -18.81
N LEU A 315 12.83 3.44 -17.59
CA LEU A 315 13.78 4.35 -16.98
C LEU A 315 14.24 3.80 -15.62
N ASN A 316 13.76 4.37 -14.51
CA ASN A 316 14.22 4.08 -13.15
C ASN A 316 13.20 4.54 -12.10
N THR A 317 13.43 4.18 -10.84
CA THR A 317 12.52 4.51 -9.74
C THR A 317 12.54 6.01 -9.42
N ASN A 318 13.70 6.67 -9.49
CA ASN A 318 13.77 8.12 -9.26
C ASN A 318 12.89 8.92 -10.23
N THR A 319 12.76 8.48 -11.48
CA THR A 319 11.90 9.17 -12.45
C THR A 319 10.42 8.99 -12.09
N ALA A 320 10.03 7.79 -11.65
CA ALA A 320 8.68 7.55 -11.12
C ALA A 320 8.41 8.38 -9.85
N MET A 321 9.39 8.51 -8.95
CA MET A 321 9.30 9.40 -7.78
C MET A 321 9.04 10.85 -8.16
N VAL A 322 9.75 11.36 -9.18
CA VAL A 322 9.54 12.74 -9.65
C VAL A 322 8.14 12.92 -10.25
N ILE A 323 7.65 11.95 -11.02
CA ILE A 323 6.28 11.99 -11.57
C ILE A 323 5.26 12.02 -10.43
N HIS A 324 5.37 11.09 -9.48
CA HIS A 324 4.44 10.97 -8.36
C HIS A 324 4.47 12.24 -7.49
N ALA A 325 5.65 12.73 -7.13
CA ALA A 325 5.78 13.97 -6.36
C ALA A 325 5.20 15.17 -7.12
N THR A 326 5.46 15.30 -8.43
CA THR A 326 4.92 16.38 -9.26
C THR A 326 3.40 16.32 -9.33
N TYR A 327 2.84 15.11 -9.48
CA TYR A 327 1.39 14.89 -9.53
C TYR A 327 0.72 15.32 -8.21
N ASN A 328 1.18 14.82 -7.06
CA ASN A 328 0.60 15.13 -5.76
C ASN A 328 0.79 16.61 -5.37
N ILE A 329 2.01 17.16 -5.56
CA ILE A 329 2.28 18.57 -5.25
C ILE A 329 1.46 19.47 -6.17
N GLY A 330 1.38 19.14 -7.46
CA GLY A 330 0.64 19.95 -8.42
C GLY A 330 -0.85 19.99 -8.12
N LEU A 331 -1.48 18.85 -7.81
CA LEU A 331 -2.87 18.83 -7.35
C LEU A 331 -3.06 19.61 -6.05
N GLY A 332 -2.21 19.37 -5.05
CA GLY A 332 -2.30 20.09 -3.78
C GLY A 332 -2.12 21.61 -3.92
N LEU A 333 -1.27 22.07 -4.85
CA LEU A 333 -1.14 23.49 -5.18
C LEU A 333 -2.39 24.05 -5.86
N LEU A 334 -3.01 23.32 -6.78
CA LEU A 334 -4.26 23.75 -7.41
C LEU A 334 -5.38 23.89 -6.37
N THR A 335 -5.51 22.91 -5.47
CA THR A 335 -6.45 22.96 -4.34
C THR A 335 -6.17 24.15 -3.43
N TYR A 336 -4.92 24.36 -3.01
CA TYR A 336 -4.53 25.51 -2.18
C TYR A 336 -4.88 26.86 -2.81
N LEU A 337 -4.62 27.00 -4.12
CA LEU A 337 -4.93 28.22 -4.87
C LEU A 337 -6.44 28.42 -5.11
N SER A 338 -7.24 27.35 -5.11
CA SER A 338 -8.71 27.48 -5.19
C SER A 338 -9.37 27.96 -3.89
N PHE A 339 -8.69 27.79 -2.75
CA PHE A 339 -9.14 28.27 -1.44
C PHE A 339 -8.67 29.68 -1.08
N GLY A 340 -7.74 30.27 -1.86
CA GLY A 340 -7.18 31.61 -1.64
C GLY A 340 -7.76 32.67 -2.56
#